data_AF-A0A9E3I180-F1
#
_entry.id   AF-A0A9E3I180-F1
#
_cell.length_a   1.000
_cell.length_b   1.000
_cell.length_c   1.000
_cell.angle_alpha   90.00
_cell.angle_beta   90.00
_cell.angle_gamma   90.00
#
_symmetry.space_group_name_H-M   'P 1'
#
loop_
_entity.id
_entity.type
_entity.pdbx_description
1 polymer ?
#
loop_
_entity_poly.entity_id
_entity_poly.type
_entity_poly.pdbx_seq_one_letter_code
_entity_poly.pdbx_strand_id
1 'polypeptide(L)'
;MIRMPAAISILTAVASFIALPSFAGREQAVELAEAIGRMVRLESHYHKAGENMPAALGRADQLFVETVDKFDSESAREFVDGGGGGKVGLVVQETSGLQNPPGDDPAARMVAALRASRAVKEEAKPLLDGYGGAFLLNLEGRRKLRLRLGITELLPAAGLPITLADLGLSRADSATNKKIAEAAAGGSADDASSEAYQFYSTMLDLDDLGGKFGRKHDAALLADRLMTSSGYLEIEDTLGKLAPMTVGFFGDSQTDNNHWSSPAHYPKLIEEVFLRINPAVTIFNAGIGGDDSGEGLERIETDVLVRKPDICFVLFGGNDCAHWGGDRPTVSPEQYRENIGEIVSRLKAIGCRPVLMSYPAIPAREFGDHSAAVLRRMNDGQKRVRDEQETGWLKLAELFAGRDPGRMFAVDLIHFSPEAHQLLAGRILHYLVELH
;
A
#
# COMPACT_ATOMS: atom_id res chain seq x y z
N MET A 1 14.12 2.62 15.97
CA MET A 1 14.30 1.37 16.72
C MET A 1 12.93 0.85 17.15
N ILE A 2 12.16 0.29 16.21
CA ILE A 2 11.03 -0.59 16.54
C ILE A 2 11.66 -1.83 17.16
N ARG A 3 11.22 -2.20 18.37
CA ARG A 3 11.65 -3.48 18.89
C ARG A 3 10.89 -4.53 18.08
N MET A 4 11.62 -5.45 17.42
CA MET A 4 11.15 -6.68 16.78
C MET A 4 10.06 -7.51 17.50
N PRO A 5 9.84 -7.45 18.83
CA PRO A 5 8.81 -8.26 19.49
C PRO A 5 7.39 -8.06 18.95
N ALA A 6 7.03 -6.86 18.47
CA ALA A 6 5.67 -6.60 17.98
C ALA A 6 5.35 -7.38 16.69
N ALA A 7 6.21 -7.28 15.68
CA ALA A 7 6.01 -7.93 14.38
C ALA A 7 5.86 -9.46 14.48
N ILE A 8 6.56 -10.08 15.42
CA ILE A 8 6.48 -11.52 15.63
C ILE A 8 5.20 -11.89 16.39
N SER A 9 4.81 -11.17 17.45
CA SER A 9 3.52 -11.41 18.16
C SER A 9 2.29 -11.37 17.23
N ILE A 10 2.39 -10.61 16.14
CA ILE A 10 1.33 -10.44 15.15
C ILE A 10 1.26 -11.62 14.17
N LEU A 11 2.41 -12.07 13.65
CA LEU A 11 2.49 -13.29 12.84
C LEU A 11 1.90 -14.49 13.60
N THR A 12 2.06 -14.51 14.92
CA THR A 12 1.55 -15.58 15.77
C THR A 12 0.06 -15.43 16.13
N ALA A 13 -0.46 -14.20 16.25
CA ALA A 13 -1.92 -13.96 16.33
C ALA A 13 -2.64 -14.41 15.04
N VAL A 14 -2.06 -14.08 13.87
CA VAL A 14 -2.54 -14.52 12.55
C VAL A 14 -2.59 -16.05 12.45
N ALA A 15 -1.57 -16.76 12.95
CA ALA A 15 -1.54 -18.23 12.97
C ALA A 15 -2.66 -18.85 13.85
N SER A 16 -3.07 -18.16 14.91
CA SER A 16 -4.15 -18.62 15.82
C SER A 16 -5.53 -18.47 15.19
N PHE A 17 -5.78 -17.39 14.44
CA PHE A 17 -6.99 -17.24 13.64
C PHE A 17 -7.08 -18.29 12.51
N ILE A 18 -5.95 -18.61 11.86
CA ILE A 18 -5.86 -19.64 10.81
C ILE A 18 -6.14 -21.05 11.35
N ALA A 19 -5.89 -21.30 12.64
CA ALA A 19 -6.10 -22.59 13.29
C ALA A 19 -7.58 -22.85 13.66
N LEU A 20 -8.45 -21.84 13.63
CA LEU A 20 -9.88 -21.99 13.89
C LEU A 20 -10.57 -22.66 12.67
N PRO A 21 -11.23 -23.83 12.84
CA PRO A 21 -11.84 -24.57 11.73
C PRO A 21 -12.94 -23.83 10.96
N SER A 22 -13.54 -22.80 11.57
CA SER A 22 -14.66 -22.03 11.03
C SER A 22 -14.29 -20.62 10.55
N PHE A 23 -12.99 -20.28 10.48
CA PHE A 23 -12.57 -18.95 10.05
C PHE A 23 -12.67 -18.80 8.53
N ALA A 24 -13.67 -18.04 8.07
CA ALA A 24 -13.89 -17.76 6.65
C ALA A 24 -12.76 -16.93 6.00
N GLY A 25 -11.89 -16.29 6.80
CA GLY A 25 -10.81 -15.40 6.37
C GLY A 25 -9.43 -16.05 6.19
N ARG A 26 -9.34 -17.39 6.07
CA ARG A 26 -8.06 -18.12 6.16
C ARG A 26 -7.04 -17.71 5.10
N GLU A 27 -7.50 -17.47 3.88
CA GLU A 27 -6.65 -17.02 2.76
C GLU A 27 -6.16 -15.57 2.99
N GLN A 28 -7.02 -14.71 3.55
CA GLN A 28 -6.72 -13.31 3.92
C GLN A 28 -5.66 -13.25 5.03
N ALA A 29 -5.75 -14.16 6.00
CA ALA A 29 -4.77 -14.28 7.06
C ALA A 29 -3.39 -14.75 6.54
N VAL A 30 -3.35 -15.62 5.53
CA VAL A 30 -2.09 -16.03 4.87
C VAL A 30 -1.49 -14.87 4.08
N GLU A 31 -2.28 -14.16 3.27
CA GLU A 31 -1.84 -12.99 2.52
C GLU A 31 -1.27 -11.90 3.45
N LEU A 32 -1.94 -11.68 4.59
CA LEU A 32 -1.48 -10.78 5.64
C LEU A 32 -0.15 -11.26 6.26
N ALA A 33 -0.03 -12.55 6.61
CA ALA A 33 1.22 -13.10 7.17
C ALA A 33 2.40 -12.92 6.20
N GLU A 34 2.18 -13.10 4.91
CA GLU A 34 3.23 -12.91 3.90
C GLU A 34 3.59 -11.43 3.72
N ALA A 35 2.61 -10.51 3.71
CA ALA A 35 2.83 -9.08 3.61
C ALA A 35 3.63 -8.56 4.81
N ILE A 36 3.26 -9.00 6.02
CA ILE A 36 3.98 -8.71 7.26
C ILE A 36 5.39 -9.30 7.21
N GLY A 37 5.54 -10.54 6.75
CA GLY A 37 6.84 -11.17 6.57
C GLY A 37 7.74 -10.42 5.58
N ARG A 38 7.17 -9.84 4.51
CA ARG A 38 7.89 -8.98 3.55
C ARG A 38 8.28 -7.63 4.17
N MET A 39 7.39 -6.99 4.93
CA MET A 39 7.72 -5.76 5.68
C MET A 39 8.82 -6.00 6.72
N VAL A 40 8.79 -7.12 7.43
CA VAL A 40 9.87 -7.51 8.35
C VAL A 40 11.18 -7.77 7.60
N ARG A 41 11.14 -8.30 6.37
CA ARG A 41 12.32 -8.41 5.51
C ARG A 41 12.82 -7.05 5.03
N LEU A 42 11.92 -6.12 4.73
CA LEU A 42 12.21 -4.72 4.37
C LEU A 42 12.89 -4.01 5.55
N GLU A 43 12.44 -4.23 6.78
CA GLU A 43 13.12 -3.77 8.01
C GLU A 43 14.43 -4.55 8.28
N SER A 44 14.52 -5.83 7.91
CA SER A 44 15.76 -6.61 7.97
C SER A 44 16.82 -6.12 6.98
N HIS A 45 16.44 -5.47 5.87
CA HIS A 45 17.38 -4.78 4.99
C HIS A 45 18.10 -3.65 5.76
N TYR A 46 17.42 -2.92 6.65
CA TYR A 46 18.05 -1.91 7.55
C TYR A 46 19.04 -2.53 8.53
N HIS A 47 18.91 -3.83 8.83
CA HIS A 47 19.78 -4.55 9.77
C HIS A 47 21.06 -5.10 9.13
N LYS A 48 21.16 -5.13 7.79
CA LYS A 48 22.43 -5.36 7.08
C LYS A 48 23.48 -4.27 7.39
N ALA A 49 23.08 -3.18 8.06
CA ALA A 49 23.95 -2.19 8.67
C ALA A 49 24.58 -2.60 10.04
N GLY A 50 24.28 -3.80 10.59
CA GLY A 50 25.17 -4.50 11.52
C GLY A 50 24.73 -4.80 12.97
N GLU A 51 23.59 -5.45 13.24
CA GLU A 51 23.32 -6.09 14.56
C GLU A 51 22.66 -7.51 14.43
N ASN A 52 22.34 -8.20 15.54
CA ASN A 52 22.09 -9.66 15.58
C ASN A 52 20.60 -10.06 15.85
N MET A 53 19.93 -10.68 14.86
CA MET A 53 18.48 -11.05 14.82
C MET A 53 17.98 -12.26 15.67
N PRO A 54 18.73 -13.35 15.92
CA PRO A 54 18.16 -14.61 16.42
C PRO A 54 17.53 -14.58 17.82
N ALA A 55 18.01 -13.71 18.72
CA ALA A 55 17.54 -13.64 20.11
C ALA A 55 16.17 -12.94 20.25
N ALA A 56 15.79 -12.11 19.28
CA ALA A 56 14.51 -11.40 19.29
C ALA A 56 13.35 -12.28 18.82
N LEU A 57 13.61 -13.26 17.94
CA LEU A 57 12.66 -14.27 17.49
C LEU A 57 12.19 -15.16 18.65
N GLY A 58 13.11 -15.70 19.45
CA GLY A 58 12.77 -16.57 20.58
C GLY A 58 11.99 -15.89 21.72
N ARG A 59 12.13 -14.57 21.88
CA ARG A 59 11.41 -13.83 22.94
C ARG A 59 9.94 -13.56 22.60
N ALA A 60 9.63 -13.50 21.31
CA ALA A 60 8.28 -13.24 20.85
C ALA A 60 7.39 -14.49 20.81
N ASP A 61 7.97 -15.67 20.57
CA ASP A 61 7.29 -16.97 20.75
C ASP A 61 6.81 -17.17 22.20
N GLN A 62 7.54 -16.66 23.19
CA GLN A 62 7.16 -16.77 24.60
C GLN A 62 5.99 -15.83 24.96
N LEU A 63 6.02 -14.58 24.48
CA LEU A 63 4.93 -13.61 24.64
C LEU A 63 3.63 -14.06 23.95
N PHE A 64 3.74 -14.85 22.89
CA PHE A 64 2.61 -15.47 22.20
C PHE A 64 1.85 -16.47 23.08
N VAL A 65 2.54 -17.42 23.70
CA VAL A 65 1.91 -18.45 24.55
C VAL A 65 1.12 -17.80 25.69
N GLU A 66 1.67 -16.73 26.28
CA GLU A 66 1.02 -15.98 27.36
C GLU A 66 -0.21 -15.15 26.91
N THR A 67 -0.27 -14.77 25.63
CA THR A 67 -1.37 -13.96 25.05
C THR A 67 -2.51 -14.84 24.56
N VAL A 68 -2.20 -15.99 23.93
CA VAL A 68 -3.21 -16.96 23.47
C VAL A 68 -3.91 -17.65 24.63
N ASP A 69 -3.20 -18.00 25.70
CA ASP A 69 -3.81 -18.62 26.89
C ASP A 69 -4.85 -17.71 27.60
N LYS A 70 -4.85 -16.40 27.31
CA LYS A 70 -5.81 -15.42 27.85
C LYS A 70 -6.93 -15.05 26.88
N PHE A 71 -6.84 -15.44 25.63
CA PHE A 71 -7.80 -15.13 24.56
C PHE A 71 -8.76 -16.30 24.40
N ASP A 72 -9.81 -16.36 25.22
CA ASP A 72 -10.77 -17.48 25.17
C ASP A 72 -11.62 -17.48 23.88
N SER A 73 -12.12 -18.66 23.53
CA SER A 73 -12.93 -18.88 22.33
C SER A 73 -14.29 -18.19 22.35
N GLU A 74 -14.77 -17.73 23.50
CA GLU A 74 -16.08 -17.11 23.68
C GLU A 74 -16.02 -15.61 23.37
N SER A 75 -14.97 -14.93 23.83
CA SER A 75 -14.67 -13.53 23.55
C SER A 75 -14.33 -13.29 22.07
N ALA A 76 -13.67 -14.25 21.41
CA ALA A 76 -13.46 -14.21 19.96
C ALA A 76 -14.77 -14.37 19.17
N ARG A 77 -15.72 -15.18 19.68
CA ARG A 77 -17.01 -15.43 19.02
C ARG A 77 -17.95 -14.23 19.12
N GLU A 78 -18.09 -13.62 20.29
CA GLU A 78 -18.91 -12.39 20.45
C GLU A 78 -18.36 -11.20 19.64
N PHE A 79 -17.04 -11.14 19.48
CA PHE A 79 -16.37 -10.16 18.63
C PHE A 79 -16.68 -10.37 17.14
N VAL A 80 -16.64 -11.62 16.66
CA VAL A 80 -17.00 -12.00 15.28
C VAL A 80 -18.50 -11.86 15.02
N ASP A 81 -19.35 -12.20 15.99
CA ASP A 81 -20.81 -12.26 15.82
C ASP A 81 -21.51 -10.90 16.05
N GLY A 82 -20.89 -10.00 16.83
CA GLY A 82 -21.54 -8.77 17.30
C GLY A 82 -20.94 -7.44 16.79
N GLY A 83 -19.74 -7.44 16.21
CA GLY A 83 -19.07 -6.23 15.71
C GLY A 83 -18.87 -5.08 16.73
N GLY A 84 -19.08 -5.35 18.02
CA GLY A 84 -19.21 -4.34 19.07
C GLY A 84 -17.87 -3.87 19.65
N GLY A 85 -17.69 -2.55 19.73
CA GLY A 85 -16.45 -1.87 20.14
C GLY A 85 -15.98 -2.08 21.59
N GLY A 86 -16.85 -2.54 22.50
CA GLY A 86 -16.49 -2.71 23.92
C GLY A 86 -15.36 -3.71 24.17
N LYS A 87 -15.30 -4.80 23.39
CA LYS A 87 -14.24 -5.81 23.50
C LYS A 87 -13.04 -5.51 22.58
N VAL A 88 -13.22 -4.80 21.47
CA VAL A 88 -12.09 -4.28 20.67
C VAL A 88 -11.26 -3.33 21.52
N GLY A 89 -11.90 -2.41 22.26
CA GLY A 89 -11.22 -1.52 23.19
C GLY A 89 -10.40 -2.26 24.26
N LEU A 90 -10.87 -3.40 24.76
CA LEU A 90 -10.13 -4.26 25.70
C LEU A 90 -8.93 -4.92 25.03
N VAL A 91 -9.09 -5.49 23.83
CA VAL A 91 -7.97 -6.05 23.05
C VAL A 91 -6.91 -4.97 22.77
N VAL A 92 -7.34 -3.76 22.42
CA VAL A 92 -6.46 -2.59 22.22
C VAL A 92 -5.72 -2.24 23.51
N GLN A 93 -6.42 -2.18 24.63
CA GLN A 93 -5.85 -1.80 25.92
C GLN A 93 -4.85 -2.84 26.44
N GLU A 94 -5.12 -4.12 26.23
CA GLU A 94 -4.28 -5.23 26.68
C GLU A 94 -3.07 -5.48 25.75
N THR A 95 -3.25 -5.44 24.43
CA THR A 95 -2.16 -5.70 23.46
C THR A 95 -1.18 -4.54 23.30
N SER A 96 -1.63 -3.30 23.49
CA SER A 96 -0.78 -2.12 23.34
C SER A 96 -0.06 -1.70 24.63
N GLY A 97 -0.51 -2.21 25.79
CA GLY A 97 -0.07 -1.72 27.10
C GLY A 97 -0.38 -0.25 27.36
N LEU A 98 -1.25 0.38 26.54
CA LEU A 98 -1.60 1.79 26.63
C LEU A 98 -2.68 1.99 27.70
N GLN A 99 -2.29 2.54 28.85
CA GLN A 99 -3.24 3.20 29.76
C GLN A 99 -3.41 4.65 29.30
N ASN A 100 -4.53 4.98 28.64
CA ASN A 100 -4.92 6.39 28.51
C ASN A 100 -5.97 6.73 29.59
N PRO A 101 -5.78 7.81 30.36
CA PRO A 101 -6.78 8.27 31.33
C PRO A 101 -8.03 8.80 30.62
N PRO A 102 -9.21 8.75 31.26
CA PRO A 102 -10.45 9.19 30.65
C PRO A 102 -10.47 10.73 30.51
N GLY A 103 -10.54 11.24 29.27
CA GLY A 103 -10.79 12.66 28.99
C GLY A 103 -10.10 13.25 27.74
N ASP A 104 -9.07 12.60 27.20
CA ASP A 104 -8.29 13.09 26.04
C ASP A 104 -8.00 11.96 25.03
N ASP A 105 -9.00 11.09 24.81
CA ASP A 105 -8.89 9.93 23.94
C ASP A 105 -9.18 10.31 22.47
N PRO A 106 -8.20 10.18 21.56
CA PRO A 106 -8.41 10.41 20.13
C PRO A 106 -9.53 9.57 19.51
N ALA A 107 -9.74 8.35 20.03
CA ALA A 107 -10.83 7.47 19.58
C ALA A 107 -12.18 8.10 19.86
N ALA A 108 -12.40 8.52 21.12
CA ALA A 108 -13.63 9.15 21.56
C ALA A 108 -13.90 10.45 20.79
N ARG A 109 -12.87 11.26 20.52
CA ARG A 109 -12.99 12.48 19.70
C ARG A 109 -13.43 12.18 18.27
N MET A 110 -12.81 11.17 17.65
CA MET A 110 -13.18 10.76 16.29
C MET A 110 -14.61 10.19 16.25
N VAL A 111 -14.97 9.32 17.18
CA VAL A 111 -16.32 8.75 17.29
C VAL A 111 -17.36 9.84 17.50
N ALA A 112 -17.09 10.84 18.35
CA ALA A 112 -17.98 11.97 18.56
C ALA A 112 -18.19 12.79 17.27
N ALA A 113 -17.11 13.07 16.52
CA ALA A 113 -17.20 13.77 15.25
C ALA A 113 -17.98 12.97 14.19
N LEU A 114 -17.75 11.66 14.10
CA LEU A 114 -18.49 10.77 13.20
C LEU A 114 -19.98 10.71 13.55
N ARG A 115 -20.32 10.58 14.85
CA ARG A 115 -21.72 10.57 15.32
C ARG A 115 -22.45 11.89 15.05
N ALA A 116 -21.73 13.01 15.08
CA ALA A 116 -22.28 14.33 14.81
C ALA A 116 -22.42 14.65 13.31
N SER A 117 -21.69 13.93 12.45
CA SER A 117 -21.73 14.14 11.01
C SER A 117 -23.01 13.57 10.38
N ARG A 118 -23.73 14.42 9.64
CA ARG A 118 -24.90 14.00 8.85
C ARG A 118 -24.56 13.10 7.66
N ALA A 119 -23.28 13.00 7.29
CA ALA A 119 -22.83 12.14 6.21
C ALA A 119 -22.72 10.67 6.64
N VAL A 120 -22.63 10.39 7.94
CA VAL A 120 -22.60 9.03 8.46
C VAL A 120 -24.03 8.47 8.49
N LYS A 121 -24.24 7.28 7.93
CA LYS A 121 -25.55 6.63 7.90
C LYS A 121 -25.98 6.21 9.31
N GLU A 122 -27.28 6.32 9.62
CA GLU A 122 -27.82 5.90 10.92
C GLU A 122 -27.54 4.42 11.22
N GLU A 123 -27.65 3.57 10.19
CA GLU A 123 -27.38 2.13 10.25
C GLU A 123 -25.93 1.81 10.64
N ALA A 124 -24.99 2.73 10.37
CA ALA A 124 -23.58 2.57 10.64
C ALA A 124 -23.18 3.02 12.05
N LYS A 125 -24.05 3.73 12.79
CA LYS A 125 -23.75 4.21 14.14
C LYS A 125 -23.36 3.12 15.16
N PRO A 126 -23.91 1.89 15.10
CA PRO A 126 -23.46 0.78 15.93
C PRO A 126 -22.00 0.37 15.68
N LEU A 127 -21.45 0.65 14.49
CA LEU A 127 -20.10 0.27 14.10
C LEU A 127 -19.03 1.27 14.61
N LEU A 128 -19.45 2.46 15.04
CA LEU A 128 -18.53 3.57 15.32
C LEU A 128 -17.59 3.29 16.49
N ASP A 129 -18.03 2.56 17.51
CA ASP A 129 -17.16 2.25 18.65
C ASP A 129 -16.05 1.25 18.25
N GLY A 130 -16.37 0.30 17.37
CA GLY A 130 -15.37 -0.61 16.77
C GLY A 130 -14.40 0.14 15.84
N TYR A 131 -14.92 1.04 15.02
CA TYR A 131 -14.10 1.94 14.20
C TYR A 131 -13.18 2.81 15.05
N GLY A 132 -13.67 3.38 16.15
CA GLY A 132 -12.87 4.17 17.09
C GLY A 132 -11.68 3.39 17.66
N GLY A 133 -11.88 2.13 18.03
CA GLY A 133 -10.81 1.25 18.48
C GLY A 133 -9.75 0.99 17.39
N ALA A 134 -10.19 0.67 16.17
CA ALA A 134 -9.31 0.49 15.01
C ALA A 134 -8.53 1.79 14.67
N PHE A 135 -9.22 2.92 14.77
CA PHE A 135 -8.68 4.25 14.52
C PHE A 135 -7.59 4.61 15.53
N LEU A 136 -7.82 4.37 16.82
CA LEU A 136 -6.81 4.63 17.85
C LEU A 136 -5.56 3.77 17.64
N LEU A 137 -5.74 2.49 17.33
CA LEU A 137 -4.62 1.59 17.01
C LEU A 137 -3.79 2.12 15.85
N ASN A 138 -4.45 2.50 14.76
CA ASN A 138 -3.77 3.00 13.57
C ASN A 138 -3.07 4.36 13.84
N LEU A 139 -3.77 5.29 14.52
CA LEU A 139 -3.24 6.61 14.87
C LEU A 139 -2.02 6.52 15.80
N GLU A 140 -2.06 5.69 16.84
CA GLU A 140 -0.93 5.50 17.75
C GLU A 140 0.23 4.74 17.08
N GLY A 141 -0.09 3.79 16.19
CA GLY A 141 0.90 3.14 15.32
C GLY A 141 1.71 4.15 14.51
N ARG A 142 1.06 5.18 13.98
CA ARG A 142 1.68 6.29 13.24
C ARG A 142 2.48 7.22 14.15
N ARG A 143 1.89 7.72 15.25
CA ARG A 143 2.50 8.71 16.14
C ARG A 143 3.78 8.23 16.80
N LYS A 144 3.84 6.96 17.19
CA LYS A 144 4.97 6.41 17.96
C LYS A 144 5.98 5.65 17.10
N LEU A 145 5.73 5.47 15.80
CA LEU A 145 6.49 4.58 14.91
C LEU A 145 6.66 3.16 15.48
N ARG A 146 5.90 2.75 16.51
CA ARG A 146 6.17 1.55 17.32
C ARG A 146 5.28 0.35 16.99
N LEU A 147 4.20 0.57 16.25
CA LEU A 147 3.10 -0.39 16.06
C LEU A 147 2.56 -0.37 14.61
N ARG A 148 3.44 -0.26 13.61
CA ARG A 148 3.03 -0.31 12.19
C ARG A 148 2.56 -1.70 11.72
N LEU A 149 2.46 -2.68 12.60
CA LEU A 149 1.99 -4.01 12.26
C LEU A 149 0.83 -4.37 13.18
N GLY A 150 -0.29 -4.83 12.62
CA GLY A 150 -0.74 -6.21 12.79
C GLY A 150 -2.18 -6.43 13.23
N ILE A 151 -2.65 -5.67 14.21
CA ILE A 151 -4.02 -5.88 14.71
C ILE A 151 -5.02 -5.20 13.78
N THR A 152 -4.70 -4.01 13.27
CA THR A 152 -5.62 -3.24 12.43
C THR A 152 -5.90 -3.92 11.09
N GLU A 153 -4.95 -4.65 10.52
CA GLU A 153 -5.15 -5.45 9.31
C GLU A 153 -5.90 -6.77 9.59
N LEU A 154 -5.78 -7.31 10.82
CA LEU A 154 -6.55 -8.47 11.27
C LEU A 154 -8.05 -8.14 11.41
N LEU A 155 -8.41 -6.91 11.78
CA LEU A 155 -9.81 -6.52 11.94
C LEU A 155 -10.63 -6.75 10.65
N PRO A 156 -10.26 -6.19 9.48
CA PRO A 156 -10.95 -6.45 8.22
C PRO A 156 -10.75 -7.88 7.71
N ALA A 157 -9.60 -8.52 7.91
CA ALA A 157 -9.39 -9.92 7.56
C ALA A 157 -10.31 -10.86 8.36
N ALA A 158 -10.68 -10.47 9.58
CA ALA A 158 -11.67 -11.14 10.42
C ALA A 158 -13.13 -10.75 10.07
N GLY A 159 -13.33 -9.97 9.00
CA GLY A 159 -14.64 -9.57 8.50
C GLY A 159 -15.21 -8.31 9.15
N LEU A 160 -14.43 -7.56 9.94
CA LEU A 160 -14.93 -6.34 10.57
C LEU A 160 -14.98 -5.17 9.58
N PRO A 161 -16.11 -4.46 9.50
CA PRO A 161 -16.24 -3.28 8.66
C PRO A 161 -15.42 -2.12 9.23
N ILE A 162 -14.39 -1.70 8.51
CA ILE A 162 -13.54 -0.55 8.87
C ILE A 162 -13.34 0.45 7.71
N THR A 163 -14.11 0.34 6.61
CA THR A 163 -13.99 1.27 5.46
C THR A 163 -14.84 2.53 5.63
N LEU A 164 -14.54 3.58 4.88
CA LEU A 164 -15.40 4.77 4.79
C LEU A 164 -16.79 4.40 4.28
N ALA A 165 -16.86 3.48 3.31
CA ALA A 165 -18.12 3.01 2.74
C ALA A 165 -19.03 2.35 3.78
N ASP A 166 -18.46 1.63 4.75
CA ASP A 166 -19.19 1.04 5.87
C ASP A 166 -19.85 2.08 6.77
N LEU A 167 -19.23 3.26 6.89
CA LEU A 167 -19.76 4.41 7.60
C LEU A 167 -20.77 5.22 6.77
N GLY A 168 -20.94 4.86 5.49
CA GLY A 168 -21.71 5.63 4.51
C GLY A 168 -20.97 6.84 3.93
N LEU A 169 -19.67 6.94 4.20
CA LEU A 169 -18.79 7.99 3.67
C LEU A 169 -18.20 7.56 2.33
N SER A 170 -17.66 8.53 1.59
CA SER A 170 -16.98 8.30 0.32
C SER A 170 -15.58 8.86 0.38
N ARG A 171 -14.59 8.06 -0.05
CA ARG A 171 -13.20 8.53 -0.20
C ARG A 171 -13.11 9.73 -1.16
N ALA A 172 -13.96 9.76 -2.19
CA ALA A 172 -13.99 10.83 -3.19
C ALA A 172 -14.49 12.16 -2.62
N ASP A 173 -15.25 12.15 -1.53
CA ASP A 173 -15.70 13.36 -0.83
C ASP A 173 -14.66 13.78 0.23
N SER A 174 -13.48 14.18 -0.26
CA SER A 174 -12.36 14.58 0.61
C SER A 174 -12.72 15.78 1.49
N ALA A 175 -13.58 16.67 1.03
CA ALA A 175 -14.04 17.84 1.79
C ALA A 175 -14.83 17.43 3.04
N THR A 176 -15.75 16.47 2.92
CA THR A 176 -16.50 15.95 4.06
C THR A 176 -15.60 15.21 5.04
N ASN A 177 -14.72 14.34 4.53
CA ASN A 177 -13.80 13.57 5.39
C ASN A 177 -12.83 14.49 6.15
N LYS A 178 -12.30 15.53 5.51
CA LYS A 178 -11.49 16.56 6.17
C LYS A 178 -12.28 17.26 7.26
N LYS A 179 -13.50 17.75 7.00
CA LYS A 179 -14.34 18.41 8.02
C LYS A 179 -14.60 17.55 9.26
N ILE A 180 -14.80 16.23 9.07
CA ILE A 180 -14.95 15.29 10.20
C ILE A 180 -13.66 15.25 11.03
N ALA A 181 -12.50 15.13 10.37
CA ALA A 181 -11.22 15.13 11.04
C ALA A 181 -10.90 16.47 11.74
N GLU A 182 -11.24 17.59 11.12
CA GLU A 182 -11.13 18.94 11.70
C GLU A 182 -11.99 19.09 12.95
N ALA A 183 -13.23 18.59 12.91
CA ALA A 183 -14.13 18.60 14.08
C ALA A 183 -13.61 17.74 15.23
N ALA A 184 -12.97 16.61 14.93
CA ALA A 184 -12.36 15.75 15.94
C ALA A 184 -11.07 16.37 16.53
N ALA A 185 -10.26 17.02 15.69
CA ALA A 185 -8.93 17.48 16.05
C ALA A 185 -8.86 18.95 16.52
N GLY A 186 -9.79 19.81 16.12
CA GLY A 186 -9.81 21.23 16.48
C GLY A 186 -8.86 22.12 15.67
N GLY A 187 -8.64 21.83 14.39
CA GLY A 187 -7.76 22.60 13.50
C GLY A 187 -7.99 22.24 12.03
N SER A 188 -7.23 22.84 11.10
CA SER A 188 -7.38 22.55 9.66
C SER A 188 -6.65 21.27 9.24
N ALA A 189 -7.32 20.41 8.46
CA ALA A 189 -6.75 19.16 7.94
C ALA A 189 -5.82 19.38 6.73
N ASP A 190 -5.75 20.60 6.20
CA ASP A 190 -4.86 20.94 5.08
C ASP A 190 -3.40 21.12 5.52
N ASP A 191 -3.15 21.45 6.79
CA ASP A 191 -1.80 21.64 7.35
C ASP A 191 -1.08 20.30 7.62
N ALA A 192 0.10 20.16 7.02
CA ALA A 192 1.18 19.19 7.25
C ALA A 192 1.21 18.53 8.63
N SER A 193 1.31 19.42 9.59
CA SER A 193 1.73 19.17 10.94
C SER A 193 0.57 19.11 11.92
N SER A 194 -0.65 19.38 11.44
CA SER A 194 -1.81 19.49 12.31
C SER A 194 -2.30 18.12 12.79
N GLU A 195 -2.90 18.12 13.97
CA GLU A 195 -3.60 16.95 14.49
C GLU A 195 -4.78 16.55 13.58
N ALA A 196 -5.43 17.52 12.94
CA ALA A 196 -6.55 17.26 12.02
C ALA A 196 -6.12 16.44 10.81
N TYR A 197 -4.93 16.67 10.29
CA TYR A 197 -4.41 15.79 9.25
C TYR A 197 -4.09 14.39 9.76
N GLN A 198 -3.52 14.26 10.96
CA GLN A 198 -3.26 12.94 11.53
C GLN A 198 -4.56 12.13 11.63
N PHE A 199 -5.66 12.79 12.01
CA PHE A 199 -6.99 12.18 12.02
C PHE A 199 -7.47 11.83 10.61
N TYR A 200 -7.43 12.78 9.67
CA TYR A 200 -7.89 12.57 8.30
C TYR A 200 -7.13 11.44 7.61
N SER A 201 -5.81 11.46 7.67
CA SER A 201 -4.97 10.44 7.06
C SER A 201 -5.20 9.07 7.72
N THR A 202 -5.38 8.99 9.05
CA THR A 202 -5.72 7.72 9.74
C THR A 202 -7.04 7.14 9.24
N MET A 203 -8.03 7.98 8.91
CA MET A 203 -9.29 7.50 8.31
C MET A 203 -9.06 6.85 6.95
N LEU A 204 -8.24 7.47 6.09
CA LEU A 204 -7.91 6.95 4.76
C LEU A 204 -7.14 5.63 4.84
N ASP A 205 -6.34 5.46 5.88
CA ASP A 205 -5.60 4.21 6.12
C ASP A 205 -6.51 3.06 6.43
N LEU A 206 -7.46 3.28 7.35
CA LEU A 206 -8.44 2.27 7.68
C LEU A 206 -9.30 1.92 6.46
N ASP A 207 -9.58 2.89 5.60
CA ASP A 207 -10.25 2.68 4.33
C ASP A 207 -9.43 1.78 3.38
N ASP A 208 -8.14 2.06 3.22
CA ASP A 208 -7.24 1.30 2.35
C ASP A 208 -7.04 -0.13 2.89
N LEU A 209 -6.77 -0.28 4.19
CA LEU A 209 -6.62 -1.58 4.87
C LEU A 209 -7.93 -2.39 4.85
N GLY A 210 -9.05 -1.73 5.14
CA GLY A 210 -10.38 -2.32 5.14
C GLY A 210 -10.82 -2.79 3.76
N GLY A 211 -10.53 -1.99 2.75
CA GLY A 211 -10.80 -2.30 1.35
C GLY A 211 -10.05 -3.54 0.90
N LYS A 212 -8.73 -3.58 1.18
CA LYS A 212 -7.83 -4.69 0.82
C LYS A 212 -8.19 -5.99 1.53
N PHE A 213 -8.10 -6.03 2.86
CA PHE A 213 -8.22 -7.29 3.59
C PHE A 213 -9.67 -7.74 3.82
N GLY A 214 -10.64 -6.82 3.72
CA GLY A 214 -12.07 -7.13 3.79
C GLY A 214 -12.68 -7.61 2.48
N ARG A 215 -11.89 -7.74 1.39
CA ARG A 215 -12.33 -8.04 0.01
C ARG A 215 -13.48 -7.15 -0.49
N LYS A 216 -13.60 -5.94 0.06
CA LYS A 216 -14.56 -4.94 -0.46
C LYS A 216 -14.06 -4.34 -1.75
N HIS A 217 -12.75 -4.39 -1.95
CA HIS A 217 -12.07 -4.06 -3.18
C HIS A 217 -11.10 -5.21 -3.46
N ASP A 218 -11.25 -5.90 -4.58
CA ASP A 218 -10.29 -6.87 -5.08
C ASP A 218 -9.85 -6.47 -6.50
N ALA A 219 -8.88 -7.21 -7.06
CA ALA A 219 -8.40 -6.95 -8.41
C ALA A 219 -9.52 -7.00 -9.45
N ALA A 220 -10.51 -7.89 -9.27
CA ALA A 220 -11.63 -8.05 -10.18
C ALA A 220 -12.55 -6.81 -10.17
N LEU A 221 -12.90 -6.28 -9.00
CA LEU A 221 -13.72 -5.09 -8.86
C LEU A 221 -13.01 -3.84 -9.40
N LEU A 222 -11.71 -3.69 -9.11
CA LEU A 222 -10.94 -2.57 -9.64
C LEU A 222 -10.80 -2.66 -11.16
N ALA A 223 -10.69 -3.87 -11.72
CA ALA A 223 -10.74 -4.11 -13.16
C ALA A 223 -12.13 -3.80 -13.74
N ASP A 224 -13.23 -4.20 -13.11
CA ASP A 224 -14.60 -3.86 -13.55
C ASP A 224 -14.80 -2.35 -13.67
N ARG A 225 -14.35 -1.61 -12.65
CA ARG A 225 -14.38 -0.14 -12.66
C ARG A 225 -13.54 0.46 -13.78
N LEU A 226 -12.37 -0.10 -14.06
CA LEU A 226 -11.52 0.33 -15.17
C LEU A 226 -12.20 0.03 -16.52
N MET A 227 -12.71 -1.18 -16.70
CA MET A 227 -13.33 -1.68 -17.92
C MET A 227 -14.65 -0.96 -18.27
N THR A 228 -15.29 -0.33 -17.29
CA THR A 228 -16.50 0.49 -17.49
C THR A 228 -16.21 1.98 -17.67
N SER A 229 -14.94 2.40 -17.58
CA SER A 229 -14.55 3.79 -17.80
C SER A 229 -14.58 4.15 -19.28
N SER A 230 -14.95 5.40 -19.60
CA SER A 230 -15.04 5.85 -21.00
C SER A 230 -13.73 5.69 -21.76
N GLY A 231 -12.59 6.00 -21.12
CA GLY A 231 -11.27 5.87 -21.74
C GLY A 231 -10.93 4.42 -22.10
N TYR A 232 -11.31 3.46 -21.26
CA TYR A 232 -11.14 2.05 -21.59
C TYR A 232 -12.04 1.61 -22.75
N LEU A 233 -13.32 2.00 -22.73
CA LEU A 233 -14.28 1.62 -23.77
C LEU A 233 -13.85 2.07 -25.17
N GLU A 234 -13.09 3.17 -25.27
CA GLU A 234 -12.51 3.66 -26.53
C GLU A 234 -11.41 2.75 -27.11
N ILE A 235 -10.76 1.93 -26.27
CA ILE A 235 -9.61 1.10 -26.66
C ILE A 235 -9.87 -0.41 -26.58
N GLU A 236 -11.02 -0.84 -26.04
CA GLU A 236 -11.34 -2.24 -25.78
C GLU A 236 -11.22 -3.14 -27.02
N ASP A 237 -11.79 -2.73 -28.16
CA ASP A 237 -11.76 -3.52 -29.41
C ASP A 237 -10.33 -3.72 -29.92
N THR A 238 -9.47 -2.70 -29.79
CA THR A 238 -8.06 -2.79 -30.17
C THR A 238 -7.27 -3.68 -29.21
N LEU A 239 -7.50 -3.55 -27.90
CA LEU A 239 -6.90 -4.42 -26.88
C LEU A 239 -7.24 -5.91 -27.14
N GLY A 240 -8.50 -6.18 -27.52
CA GLY A 240 -8.99 -7.51 -27.89
C GLY A 240 -8.31 -8.12 -29.12
N LYS A 241 -7.66 -7.30 -29.96
CA LYS A 241 -7.01 -7.70 -31.21
C LYS A 241 -5.49 -7.64 -31.18
N LEU A 242 -4.89 -7.24 -30.05
CA LEU A 242 -3.44 -7.26 -29.90
C LEU A 242 -2.89 -8.66 -30.21
N ALA A 243 -1.77 -8.68 -30.93
CA ALA A 243 -1.05 -9.92 -31.20
C ALA A 243 -0.56 -10.56 -29.88
N PRO A 244 -0.37 -11.89 -29.84
CA PRO A 244 0.17 -12.55 -28.67
C PRO A 244 1.49 -11.90 -28.22
N MET A 245 1.59 -11.56 -26.94
CA MET A 245 2.79 -10.95 -26.37
C MET A 245 2.88 -11.19 -24.86
N THR A 246 4.09 -11.05 -24.32
CA THR A 246 4.39 -11.09 -22.89
C THR A 246 4.78 -9.70 -22.40
N VAL A 247 4.00 -9.17 -21.46
CA VAL A 247 4.22 -7.86 -20.82
C VAL A 247 4.78 -8.06 -19.42
N GLY A 248 5.97 -7.53 -19.18
CA GLY A 248 6.62 -7.56 -17.87
C GLY A 248 6.50 -6.23 -17.13
N PHE A 249 6.35 -6.29 -15.82
CA PHE A 249 6.46 -5.14 -14.92
C PHE A 249 7.61 -5.34 -13.95
N PHE A 250 8.52 -4.38 -13.86
CA PHE A 250 9.74 -4.47 -13.06
C PHE A 250 9.93 -3.22 -12.23
N GLY A 251 10.08 -3.37 -10.92
CA GLY A 251 10.12 -2.22 -10.02
C GLY A 251 10.17 -2.56 -8.55
N ASP A 252 9.82 -1.56 -7.75
CA ASP A 252 9.85 -1.57 -6.29
C ASP A 252 8.47 -1.91 -5.66
N SER A 253 8.17 -1.34 -4.49
CA SER A 253 6.90 -1.51 -3.76
C SER A 253 5.69 -0.95 -4.50
N GLN A 254 5.87 0.00 -5.43
CA GLN A 254 4.77 0.49 -6.27
C GLN A 254 4.32 -0.58 -7.27
N THR A 255 5.23 -1.46 -7.65
CA THR A 255 5.00 -2.54 -8.62
C THR A 255 4.61 -3.85 -7.94
N ASP A 256 5.14 -4.14 -6.74
CA ASP A 256 4.86 -5.38 -5.98
C ASP A 256 3.36 -5.60 -5.73
N ASN A 257 2.88 -6.84 -5.95
CA ASN A 257 1.48 -7.22 -5.73
C ASN A 257 1.04 -7.20 -4.26
N ASN A 258 1.98 -7.12 -3.33
CA ASN A 258 1.73 -7.43 -1.93
C ASN A 258 1.66 -6.21 -1.01
N HIS A 259 1.73 -5.01 -1.56
CA HIS A 259 1.85 -3.80 -0.75
C HIS A 259 0.49 -3.33 -0.22
N TRP A 260 0.45 -2.83 1.01
CA TRP A 260 -0.79 -2.56 1.74
C TRP A 260 -1.62 -1.40 1.17
N SER A 261 -1.02 -0.53 0.34
CA SER A 261 -1.62 0.70 -0.16
C SER A 261 -2.75 0.48 -1.18
N SER A 262 -2.88 -0.73 -1.72
CA SER A 262 -3.90 -1.05 -2.71
C SER A 262 -4.39 -2.49 -2.60
N PRO A 263 -5.70 -2.74 -2.80
CA PRO A 263 -6.24 -4.09 -2.94
C PRO A 263 -5.73 -4.81 -4.19
N ALA A 264 -5.32 -4.06 -5.21
CA ALA A 264 -4.60 -4.59 -6.36
C ALA A 264 -3.72 -3.53 -7.01
N HIS A 265 -2.49 -3.92 -7.33
CA HIS A 265 -1.54 -3.05 -8.01
C HIS A 265 -1.78 -3.05 -9.52
N TYR A 266 -1.28 -2.02 -10.20
CA TYR A 266 -1.52 -1.82 -11.62
C TYR A 266 -1.15 -3.04 -12.50
N PRO A 267 -0.10 -3.86 -12.23
CA PRO A 267 0.17 -5.06 -13.02
C PRO A 267 -0.97 -6.08 -12.92
N LYS A 268 -1.48 -6.31 -11.70
CA LYS A 268 -2.56 -7.27 -11.45
C LYS A 268 -3.87 -6.82 -12.08
N LEU A 269 -4.16 -5.52 -12.07
CA LEU A 269 -5.33 -4.97 -12.77
C LEU A 269 -5.27 -5.22 -14.28
N ILE A 270 -4.10 -5.02 -14.89
CA ILE A 270 -3.89 -5.24 -16.32
C ILE A 270 -3.99 -6.75 -16.65
N GLU A 271 -3.47 -7.62 -15.78
CA GLU A 271 -3.64 -9.07 -15.91
C GLU A 271 -5.12 -9.47 -15.91
N GLU A 272 -5.91 -8.99 -14.95
CA GLU A 272 -7.35 -9.27 -14.87
C GLU A 272 -8.12 -8.80 -16.11
N VAL A 273 -7.73 -7.67 -16.69
CA VAL A 273 -8.31 -7.19 -17.96
C VAL A 273 -8.01 -8.18 -19.08
N PHE A 274 -6.73 -8.50 -19.33
CA PHE A 274 -6.35 -9.37 -20.45
C PHE A 274 -6.85 -10.81 -20.31
N LEU A 275 -6.95 -11.34 -19.09
CA LEU A 275 -7.58 -12.65 -18.83
C LEU A 275 -9.01 -12.73 -19.37
N ARG A 276 -9.73 -11.60 -19.43
CA ARG A 276 -11.12 -11.52 -19.87
C ARG A 276 -11.26 -11.23 -21.37
N ILE A 277 -10.42 -10.35 -21.90
CA ILE A 277 -10.60 -9.82 -23.26
C ILE A 277 -9.62 -10.39 -24.30
N ASN A 278 -8.41 -10.81 -23.89
CA ASN A 278 -7.41 -11.35 -24.79
C ASN A 278 -6.33 -12.14 -24.01
N PRO A 279 -6.56 -13.42 -23.68
CA PRO A 279 -5.62 -14.25 -22.93
C PRO A 279 -4.29 -14.54 -23.66
N ALA A 280 -4.16 -14.15 -24.93
CA ALA A 280 -2.90 -14.27 -25.66
C ALA A 280 -1.87 -13.19 -25.25
N VAL A 281 -2.32 -12.13 -24.58
CA VAL A 281 -1.45 -11.16 -23.91
C VAL A 281 -1.25 -11.65 -22.47
N THR A 282 -0.03 -12.09 -22.17
CA THR A 282 0.33 -12.59 -20.84
C THR A 282 1.03 -11.52 -20.04
N ILE A 283 0.70 -11.42 -18.75
CA ILE A 283 1.26 -10.42 -17.84
C ILE A 283 2.12 -11.14 -16.79
N PHE A 284 3.27 -10.55 -16.45
CA PHE A 284 3.98 -10.95 -15.24
C PHE A 284 4.43 -9.74 -14.42
N ASN A 285 4.51 -9.95 -13.11
CA ASN A 285 4.99 -8.96 -12.16
C ASN A 285 6.34 -9.39 -11.56
N ALA A 286 7.33 -8.49 -11.60
CA ALA A 286 8.64 -8.59 -10.97
C ALA A 286 8.91 -7.39 -10.05
N GLY A 287 7.87 -6.85 -9.41
CA GLY A 287 7.98 -5.85 -8.35
C GLY A 287 8.39 -6.48 -7.02
N ILE A 288 9.35 -5.89 -6.32
CA ILE A 288 9.73 -6.29 -4.96
C ILE A 288 9.78 -5.05 -4.07
N GLY A 289 8.97 -5.06 -3.01
CA GLY A 289 8.96 -3.96 -2.07
C GLY A 289 10.32 -3.70 -1.42
N GLY A 290 10.72 -2.42 -1.40
CA GLY A 290 11.95 -1.95 -0.76
C GLY A 290 13.14 -1.81 -1.69
N ASP A 291 13.10 -2.43 -2.87
CA ASP A 291 14.20 -2.39 -3.82
C ASP A 291 14.51 -0.98 -4.29
N ASP A 292 15.81 -0.67 -4.39
CA ASP A 292 16.32 0.39 -5.25
C ASP A 292 16.72 -0.14 -6.65
N SER A 293 17.13 0.76 -7.54
CA SER A 293 17.53 0.38 -8.91
C SER A 293 18.76 -0.54 -8.97
N GLY A 294 19.63 -0.52 -7.96
CA GLY A 294 20.79 -1.39 -7.86
C GLY A 294 20.39 -2.82 -7.49
N GLU A 295 19.52 -2.97 -6.49
CA GLU A 295 18.95 -4.28 -6.13
C GLU A 295 18.12 -4.88 -7.26
N GLY A 296 17.39 -4.05 -8.01
CA GLY A 296 16.76 -4.48 -9.26
C GLY A 296 17.78 -5.09 -10.23
N LEU A 297 18.91 -4.43 -10.48
CA LEU A 297 19.95 -4.96 -11.36
C LEU A 297 20.52 -6.31 -10.93
N GLU A 298 20.61 -6.57 -9.63
CA GLU A 298 21.10 -7.85 -9.12
C GLU A 298 20.19 -9.02 -9.50
N ARG A 299 18.87 -8.78 -9.60
CA ARG A 299 17.86 -9.83 -9.87
C ARG A 299 17.24 -9.81 -11.26
N ILE A 300 17.59 -8.85 -12.12
CA ILE A 300 16.97 -8.71 -13.44
C ILE A 300 17.06 -10.00 -14.28
N GLU A 301 18.15 -10.76 -14.16
CA GLU A 301 18.34 -12.03 -14.88
C GLU A 301 17.27 -13.06 -14.50
N THR A 302 17.08 -13.29 -13.21
CA THR A 302 16.16 -14.31 -12.67
C THR A 302 14.70 -13.91 -12.76
N ASP A 303 14.42 -12.61 -12.67
CA ASP A 303 13.05 -12.13 -12.50
C ASP A 303 12.43 -11.67 -13.81
N VAL A 304 13.24 -11.24 -14.78
CA VAL A 304 12.75 -10.61 -16.01
C VAL A 304 13.34 -11.27 -17.26
N LEU A 305 14.67 -11.34 -17.38
CA LEU A 305 15.31 -11.74 -18.65
C LEU A 305 15.02 -13.20 -19.01
N VAL A 306 14.98 -14.09 -18.02
CA VAL A 306 14.60 -15.50 -18.23
C VAL A 306 13.20 -15.66 -18.82
N ARG A 307 12.30 -14.69 -18.57
CA ARG A 307 10.91 -14.70 -19.06
C ARG A 307 10.74 -14.15 -20.47
N LYS A 308 11.79 -13.54 -21.05
CA LYS A 308 11.81 -13.00 -22.42
C LYS A 308 10.57 -12.16 -22.80
N PRO A 309 10.23 -11.11 -22.01
CA PRO A 309 9.10 -10.24 -22.34
C PRO A 309 9.29 -9.53 -23.68
N ASP A 310 8.20 -9.33 -24.43
CA ASP A 310 8.19 -8.48 -25.63
C ASP A 310 8.28 -7.00 -25.24
N ILE A 311 7.71 -6.64 -24.10
CA ILE A 311 7.72 -5.28 -23.54
C ILE A 311 7.84 -5.34 -22.02
N CYS A 312 8.67 -4.47 -21.44
CA CYS A 312 8.85 -4.41 -20.00
C CYS A 312 8.78 -2.97 -19.49
N PHE A 313 7.83 -2.71 -18.59
CA PHE A 313 7.67 -1.42 -17.91
C PHE A 313 8.53 -1.39 -16.66
N VAL A 314 9.35 -0.36 -16.51
CA VAL A 314 10.34 -0.21 -15.44
C VAL A 314 10.03 1.01 -14.57
N LEU A 315 9.81 0.79 -13.28
CA LEU A 315 9.53 1.84 -12.28
C LEU A 315 10.40 1.66 -11.04
N PHE A 316 11.42 2.51 -10.91
CA PHE A 316 12.27 2.68 -9.72
C PHE A 316 12.42 4.19 -9.45
N GLY A 317 13.12 4.54 -8.37
CA GLY A 317 13.45 5.94 -8.04
C GLY A 317 12.95 6.38 -6.66
N GLY A 318 11.92 5.73 -6.12
CA GLY A 318 11.37 6.04 -4.81
C GLY A 318 12.37 5.73 -3.69
N ASN A 319 12.81 4.48 -3.60
CA ASN A 319 13.80 4.04 -2.61
C ASN A 319 15.21 4.59 -2.89
N ASP A 320 15.54 4.79 -4.17
CA ASP A 320 16.79 5.41 -4.61
C ASP A 320 16.95 6.83 -4.03
N CYS A 321 15.90 7.65 -4.12
CA CYS A 321 15.92 9.04 -3.66
C CYS A 321 15.77 9.17 -2.14
N ALA A 322 15.33 8.12 -1.46
CA ALA A 322 15.07 8.14 -0.03
C ALA A 322 16.37 8.30 0.78
N HIS A 323 16.23 8.91 1.95
CA HIS A 323 17.32 9.19 2.89
C HIS A 323 17.05 8.42 4.19
N TRP A 324 17.29 7.10 4.17
CA TRP A 324 16.96 6.17 5.26
C TRP A 324 17.88 6.32 6.50
N GLY A 325 17.88 7.50 7.12
CA GLY A 325 18.67 7.81 8.33
C GLY A 325 20.06 8.42 8.06
N GLY A 326 20.34 8.83 6.82
CA GLY A 326 21.58 9.51 6.44
C GLY A 326 21.36 10.82 5.67
N ASP A 327 22.42 11.61 5.50
CA ASP A 327 22.37 12.92 4.83
C ASP A 327 22.36 12.83 3.29
N ARG A 328 22.31 11.63 2.72
CA ARG A 328 22.46 11.35 1.29
C ARG A 328 21.44 10.33 0.80
N PRO A 329 21.04 10.40 -0.48
CA PRO A 329 20.10 9.43 -1.03
C PRO A 329 20.75 8.04 -1.04
N THR A 330 19.93 6.99 -0.92
CA THR A 330 20.38 5.58 -0.99
C THR A 330 21.22 5.34 -2.24
N VAL A 331 20.75 5.84 -3.39
CA VAL A 331 21.44 5.79 -4.67
C VAL A 331 21.63 7.22 -5.18
N SER A 332 22.85 7.57 -5.61
CA SER A 332 23.08 8.90 -6.20
C SER A 332 22.33 9.04 -7.53
N PRO A 333 21.91 10.25 -7.96
CA PRO A 333 21.29 10.44 -9.27
C PRO A 333 22.15 9.93 -10.44
N GLU A 334 23.48 10.01 -10.30
CA GLU A 334 24.44 9.51 -11.27
C GLU A 334 24.43 7.97 -11.34
N GLN A 335 24.50 7.29 -10.18
CA GLN A 335 24.43 5.83 -10.11
C GLN A 335 23.05 5.32 -10.57
N TYR A 336 21.97 6.01 -10.20
CA TYR A 336 20.62 5.69 -10.65
C TYR A 336 20.54 5.72 -12.19
N ARG A 337 21.10 6.75 -12.84
CA ARG A 337 21.16 6.81 -14.31
C ARG A 337 21.93 5.63 -14.91
N GLU A 338 23.07 5.27 -14.32
CA GLU A 338 23.85 4.11 -14.76
C GLU A 338 23.05 2.81 -14.60
N ASN A 339 22.38 2.63 -13.46
CA ASN A 339 21.57 1.47 -13.16
C ASN A 339 20.43 1.31 -14.18
N ILE A 340 19.67 2.37 -14.40
CA ILE A 340 18.60 2.39 -15.40
C ILE A 340 19.16 2.13 -16.81
N GLY A 341 20.31 2.72 -17.15
CA GLY A 341 20.98 2.50 -18.44
C GLY A 341 21.33 1.04 -18.69
N GLU A 342 21.81 0.34 -17.66
CA GLU A 342 22.13 -1.08 -17.72
C GLU A 342 20.87 -1.94 -17.81
N ILE A 343 19.82 -1.64 -17.02
CA ILE A 343 18.51 -2.32 -17.10
C ILE A 343 17.97 -2.28 -18.53
N VAL A 344 17.94 -1.08 -19.15
CA VAL A 344 17.48 -0.90 -20.54
C VAL A 344 18.35 -1.70 -21.51
N SER A 345 19.67 -1.65 -21.36
CA SER A 345 20.60 -2.37 -22.24
C SER A 345 20.36 -3.88 -22.20
N ARG A 346 20.19 -4.46 -21.01
CA ARG A 346 19.94 -5.90 -20.83
C ARG A 346 18.59 -6.33 -21.39
N LEU A 347 17.54 -5.53 -21.19
CA LEU A 347 16.23 -5.79 -21.78
C LEU A 347 16.30 -5.75 -23.32
N LYS A 348 16.95 -4.73 -23.91
CA LYS A 348 17.11 -4.67 -25.36
C LYS A 348 17.92 -5.84 -25.92
N ALA A 349 18.93 -6.32 -25.19
CA ALA A 349 19.77 -7.44 -25.61
C ALA A 349 18.99 -8.75 -25.84
N ILE A 350 17.85 -8.93 -25.16
CA ILE A 350 16.96 -10.09 -25.36
C ILE A 350 15.82 -9.81 -26.34
N GLY A 351 15.82 -8.64 -27.01
CA GLY A 351 14.75 -8.22 -27.93
C GLY A 351 13.52 -7.62 -27.25
N CYS A 352 13.55 -7.38 -25.93
CA CYS A 352 12.47 -6.71 -25.22
C CYS A 352 12.45 -5.22 -25.55
N ARG A 353 11.25 -4.62 -25.61
CA ARG A 353 11.03 -3.17 -25.63
C ARG A 353 10.94 -2.63 -24.19
N PRO A 354 11.94 -1.91 -23.67
CA PRO A 354 11.85 -1.32 -22.34
C PRO A 354 11.01 -0.04 -22.38
N VAL A 355 10.17 0.16 -21.38
CA VAL A 355 9.39 1.39 -21.18
C VAL A 355 9.70 1.95 -19.81
N LEU A 356 10.44 3.06 -19.77
CA LEU A 356 10.77 3.72 -18.53
C LEU A 356 9.60 4.57 -18.05
N MET A 357 9.26 4.44 -16.77
CA MET A 357 8.18 5.18 -16.12
C MET A 357 8.78 6.26 -15.21
N SER A 358 8.44 7.53 -15.41
CA SER A 358 8.92 8.60 -14.52
C SER A 358 8.28 8.53 -13.14
N TYR A 359 9.08 8.57 -12.09
CA TYR A 359 8.56 8.50 -10.74
C TYR A 359 7.86 9.83 -10.36
N PRO A 360 6.61 9.82 -9.86
CA PRO A 360 5.88 11.04 -9.55
C PRO A 360 6.48 11.79 -8.37
N ALA A 361 6.33 13.12 -8.35
CA ALA A 361 6.82 13.92 -7.24
C ALA A 361 6.15 13.49 -5.93
N ILE A 362 6.96 12.99 -4.99
CA ILE A 362 6.52 12.70 -3.63
C ILE A 362 6.22 14.05 -2.96
N PRO A 363 5.04 14.23 -2.33
CA PRO A 363 4.74 15.46 -1.61
C PRO A 363 5.82 15.79 -0.57
N ALA A 364 6.32 17.03 -0.59
CA ALA A 364 7.42 17.50 0.28
C ALA A 364 7.17 17.31 1.80
N ARG A 365 5.91 17.08 2.17
CA ARG A 365 5.38 16.90 3.53
C ARG A 365 5.97 15.71 4.29
N GLU A 366 6.42 14.65 3.63
CA GLU A 366 7.02 13.47 4.30
C GLU A 366 8.55 13.36 4.16
N PHE A 367 9.12 13.82 3.04
CA PHE A 367 10.56 13.61 2.73
C PHE A 367 11.38 14.90 2.66
N GLY A 368 10.78 16.06 2.94
CA GLY A 368 11.40 17.37 2.83
C GLY A 368 11.69 17.80 1.38
N ASP A 369 12.07 19.07 1.19
CA ASP A 369 12.35 19.65 -0.13
C ASP A 369 13.55 19.00 -0.84
N HIS A 370 14.46 18.38 -0.08
CA HIS A 370 15.68 17.77 -0.61
C HIS A 370 15.37 16.56 -1.50
N SER A 371 14.45 15.69 -1.09
CA SER A 371 14.07 14.48 -1.82
C SER A 371 13.35 14.81 -3.13
N ALA A 372 12.56 15.89 -3.17
CA ALA A 372 11.92 16.35 -4.40
C ALA A 372 12.94 16.83 -5.44
N ALA A 373 14.04 17.48 -5.01
CA ALA A 373 15.11 17.90 -5.92
C ALA A 373 15.94 16.71 -6.43
N VAL A 374 16.24 15.74 -5.56
CA VAL A 374 16.93 14.50 -5.94
C VAL A 374 16.10 13.71 -6.95
N LEU A 375 14.81 13.51 -6.69
CA LEU A 375 13.91 12.79 -7.56
C LEU A 375 13.76 13.47 -8.94
N ARG A 376 13.75 14.81 -8.99
CA ARG A 376 13.82 15.54 -10.27
C ARG A 376 15.09 15.20 -11.05
N ARG A 377 16.26 15.21 -10.39
CA ARG A 377 17.53 14.85 -11.04
C ARG A 377 17.55 13.40 -11.51
N MET A 378 16.93 12.49 -10.77
CA MET A 378 16.77 11.08 -11.17
C MET A 378 15.88 10.95 -12.40
N ASN A 379 14.70 11.60 -12.42
CA ASN A 379 13.82 11.62 -13.59
C ASN A 379 14.50 12.25 -14.82
N ASP A 380 15.32 13.30 -14.63
CA ASP A 380 16.12 13.89 -15.71
C ASP A 380 17.17 12.90 -16.24
N GLY A 381 17.84 12.16 -15.34
CA GLY A 381 18.77 11.10 -15.69
C GLY A 381 18.09 9.96 -16.48
N GLN A 382 16.94 9.50 -16.01
CA GLN A 382 16.11 8.49 -16.67
C GLN A 382 15.66 8.94 -18.06
N LYS A 383 15.26 10.21 -18.20
CA LYS A 383 14.94 10.82 -19.49
C LYS A 383 16.15 10.78 -20.43
N ARG A 384 17.35 11.14 -19.97
CA ARG A 384 18.58 11.03 -20.79
C ARG A 384 18.83 9.60 -21.26
N VAL A 385 18.64 8.59 -20.41
CA VAL A 385 18.75 7.18 -20.84
C VAL A 385 17.74 6.89 -21.96
N ARG A 386 16.51 7.37 -21.82
CA ARG A 386 15.50 7.23 -22.89
C ARG A 386 15.91 7.92 -24.18
N ASP A 387 16.52 9.11 -24.12
CA ASP A 387 17.06 9.81 -25.28
C ASP A 387 18.20 9.02 -25.93
N GLU A 388 19.19 8.61 -25.13
CA GLU A 388 20.43 7.96 -25.57
C GLU A 388 20.21 6.54 -26.10
N GLN A 389 19.28 5.80 -25.50
CA GLN A 389 19.01 4.40 -25.85
C GLN A 389 17.70 4.19 -26.60
N GLU A 390 17.00 5.27 -26.98
CA GLU A 390 15.76 5.25 -27.79
C GLU A 390 14.72 4.23 -27.28
N THR A 391 14.34 4.38 -26.00
CA THR A 391 13.41 3.46 -25.32
C THR A 391 12.02 4.06 -25.11
N GLY A 392 11.03 3.25 -24.76
CA GLY A 392 9.69 3.73 -24.42
C GLY A 392 9.67 4.63 -23.19
N TRP A 393 8.68 5.53 -23.13
CA TRP A 393 8.52 6.48 -22.04
C TRP A 393 7.07 6.61 -21.61
N LEU A 394 6.78 6.36 -20.34
CA LEU A 394 5.48 6.62 -19.73
C LEU A 394 5.64 7.72 -18.69
N LYS A 395 4.99 8.85 -18.96
CA LYS A 395 5.08 10.10 -18.18
C LYS A 395 4.23 10.03 -16.90
N LEU A 396 4.49 9.05 -16.04
CA LEU A 396 3.70 8.84 -14.81
C LEU A 396 3.77 10.08 -13.88
N ALA A 397 4.92 10.75 -13.80
CA ALA A 397 5.01 12.01 -13.05
C ALA A 397 4.06 13.11 -13.57
N GLU A 398 3.86 13.21 -14.89
CA GLU A 398 2.91 14.16 -15.48
C GLU A 398 1.46 13.69 -15.29
N LEU A 399 1.23 12.37 -15.28
CA LEU A 399 -0.09 11.79 -15.02
C LEU A 399 -0.65 12.20 -13.65
N PHE A 400 0.23 12.35 -12.66
CA PHE A 400 -0.13 12.73 -11.29
C PHE A 400 -0.06 14.24 -11.03
N ALA A 401 0.62 15.00 -11.91
CA ALA A 401 0.81 16.44 -11.73
C ALA A 401 -0.53 17.18 -11.67
N GLY A 402 -0.68 18.06 -10.67
CA GLY A 402 -1.89 18.88 -10.47
C GLY A 402 -3.10 18.13 -9.89
N ARG A 403 -2.98 16.83 -9.61
CA ARG A 403 -4.02 16.05 -8.92
C ARG A 403 -3.86 16.17 -7.40
N ASP A 404 -4.96 15.97 -6.69
CA ASP A 404 -4.96 15.92 -5.23
C ASP A 404 -4.05 14.78 -4.73
N PRO A 405 -2.97 15.07 -3.97
CA PRO A 405 -2.09 14.04 -3.44
C PRO A 405 -2.82 13.01 -2.57
N GLY A 406 -3.87 13.40 -1.84
CA GLY A 406 -4.66 12.47 -1.03
C GLY A 406 -5.48 11.48 -1.86
N ARG A 407 -5.61 11.72 -3.16
CA ARG A 407 -6.21 10.79 -4.11
C ARG A 407 -5.18 9.96 -4.85
N MET A 408 -3.96 10.47 -5.08
CA MET A 408 -2.93 9.76 -5.85
C MET A 408 -2.03 8.89 -4.98
N PHE A 409 -1.83 9.27 -3.73
CA PHE A 409 -1.03 8.53 -2.79
C PHE A 409 -1.90 7.95 -1.67
N ALA A 410 -1.45 6.84 -1.11
CA ALA A 410 -1.86 6.37 0.20
C ALA A 410 -1.36 7.34 1.27
N VAL A 411 -1.66 7.01 2.52
CA VAL A 411 -1.50 7.95 3.63
C VAL A 411 -0.07 8.37 3.90
N ASP A 412 0.89 7.52 3.53
CA ASP A 412 2.31 7.77 3.70
C ASP A 412 2.83 8.68 2.60
N LEU A 413 1.95 9.11 1.69
CA LEU A 413 2.27 10.00 0.58
C LEU A 413 3.39 9.46 -0.33
N ILE A 414 3.78 8.19 -0.19
CA ILE A 414 4.78 7.51 -1.01
C ILE A 414 4.08 6.55 -1.93
N HIS A 415 3.27 5.65 -1.38
CA HIS A 415 2.68 4.56 -2.13
C HIS A 415 1.45 5.01 -2.87
N PHE A 416 1.21 4.43 -4.04
CA PHE A 416 0.06 4.79 -4.84
C PHE A 416 -1.23 4.31 -4.17
N SER A 417 -2.25 5.16 -4.23
CA SER A 417 -3.60 4.78 -3.81
C SER A 417 -4.23 3.79 -4.80
N PRO A 418 -5.37 3.16 -4.46
CA PRO A 418 -6.12 2.35 -5.40
C PRO A 418 -6.51 3.11 -6.68
N GLU A 419 -6.87 4.39 -6.55
CA GLU A 419 -7.24 5.23 -7.69
C GLU A 419 -6.03 5.49 -8.61
N ALA A 420 -4.85 5.75 -8.04
CA ALA A 420 -3.63 5.93 -8.81
C ALA A 420 -3.23 4.65 -9.56
N HIS A 421 -3.38 3.47 -8.94
CA HIS A 421 -3.14 2.20 -9.61
C HIS A 421 -4.11 1.98 -10.79
N GLN A 422 -5.40 2.31 -10.63
CA GLN A 422 -6.37 2.24 -11.73
C GLN A 422 -6.03 3.21 -12.87
N LEU A 423 -5.68 4.45 -12.53
CA LEU A 423 -5.30 5.47 -13.50
C LEU A 423 -4.06 5.06 -14.30
N LEU A 424 -3.05 4.53 -13.61
CA LEU A 424 -1.82 4.05 -14.22
C LEU A 424 -2.07 2.82 -15.10
N ALA A 425 -2.90 1.87 -14.64
CA ALA A 425 -3.31 0.72 -15.44
C ALA A 425 -3.98 1.15 -16.74
N GLY A 426 -4.93 2.09 -16.68
CA GLY A 426 -5.57 2.66 -17.86
C GLY A 426 -4.55 3.30 -18.82
N ARG A 427 -3.62 4.12 -18.33
CA ARG A 427 -2.60 4.74 -19.19
C ARG A 427 -1.69 3.71 -19.87
N ILE A 428 -1.34 2.62 -19.17
CA ILE A 428 -0.55 1.53 -19.74
C ILE A 428 -1.34 0.80 -20.83
N LEU A 429 -2.63 0.52 -20.63
CA LEU A 429 -3.49 -0.08 -21.66
C LEU A 429 -3.56 0.80 -22.92
N HIS A 430 -3.75 2.12 -22.75
CA HIS A 430 -3.65 3.06 -23.88
C HIS A 430 -2.27 3.02 -24.55
N TYR A 431 -1.19 2.92 -23.78
CA TYR A 431 0.17 2.83 -24.32
C TYR A 431 0.37 1.59 -25.18
N LEU A 432 -0.16 0.44 -24.77
CA LEU A 432 -0.11 -0.80 -25.55
C LEU A 432 -0.86 -0.67 -26.88
N VAL A 433 -1.98 0.06 -26.89
CA VAL A 433 -2.73 0.36 -28.11
C VAL A 433 -2.00 1.36 -29.00
N GLU A 434 -1.31 2.36 -28.45
CA GLU A 434 -0.48 3.32 -29.20
C GLU A 434 0.69 2.63 -29.94
N LEU A 435 1.08 1.43 -29.52
CA LEU A 435 2.13 0.62 -30.16
C LEU A 435 1.62 -0.34 -31.25
N HIS A 436 0.31 -0.59 -31.30
CA HIS A 436 -0.36 -1.49 -32.25
C HIS A 436 -0.74 -0.74 -33.52
#